data_AF-A0A0D2EQA0-F1
#
_entry.id   AF-A0A0D2EQA0-F1
#
_cell.length_a   1.000
_cell.length_b   1.000
_cell.length_c   1.000
_cell.angle_alpha   90.00
_cell.angle_beta   90.00
_cell.angle_gamma   90.00
#
_symmetry.space_group_name_H-M   'P 1'
#
loop_
_entity.id
_entity.type
_entity.pdbx_description
1 polymer ?
#
loop_
_entity_poly.entity_id
_entity_poly.type
_entity_poly.pdbx_seq_one_letter_code
_entity_poly.pdbx_strand_id
1 'polypeptide(L)'
;MSAPIYQEDEKKVVNDVTDFRAGRRSSIDVIHALVVEDHAHEIKLRTMSWQKAAWLLCGDQVCLAIMAQTWSLSVLGWVPGIITMVGAGILFWITSITMHKFIMKYPQIRDICDFGYYAFGKSRIAYEWTGFMLLANNIMLIGFHILTGAKILNTLSDHSQCTVVFSIIVMLMGIVMSLPRTLRHVSYMSMFSAACMALAILLFLIFAGIEDAPLYGYYGDYPTDGPVRTYAFPLPGTTWVGCMNAVLNITFLWVPQILFPTFIAEMERPQDFPKALAVLTGISAFLFICPPAIGFHYLGQYSTAPAFGSLGPTAYKKGSFGPVIVTTLIIGVIYANVSAKFIYFRIMGNSRHAHSNTIIGWGVWGLVMAAIWFIAFIFAEVIPSMGDFLSLLGAAFDSFFGFIFFAVAYWHLYRGKLFAGVGRSIMTVIHIFVMMVGLFLLGPGLYAAVEAIIADYSGSTTPAFSCSNVSI
;
A
#
# COMPACT_ATOMS: atom_id res chain seq x y z
N MET A 1 -28.67 -15.76 -32.75
CA MET A 1 -27.34 -16.31 -32.47
C MET A 1 -26.36 -15.14 -32.53
N SER A 2 -26.34 -14.34 -31.46
CA SER A 2 -25.50 -13.15 -31.33
C SER A 2 -24.11 -13.59 -30.86
N ALA A 3 -23.06 -13.12 -31.53
CA ALA A 3 -21.70 -13.29 -31.06
C ALA A 3 -21.58 -12.69 -29.64
N PRO A 4 -20.81 -13.32 -28.73
CA PRO A 4 -20.62 -12.77 -27.39
C PRO A 4 -19.91 -11.42 -27.51
N ILE A 5 -20.46 -10.40 -26.84
CA ILE A 5 -19.99 -9.00 -26.83
C ILE A 5 -18.46 -8.89 -26.63
N TYR A 6 -17.88 -9.78 -25.82
CA TYR A 6 -16.43 -9.89 -25.62
C TYR A 6 -15.59 -10.18 -26.88
N GLN A 7 -16.12 -10.94 -27.85
CA GLN A 7 -15.39 -11.24 -29.10
C GLN A 7 -15.41 -10.09 -30.10
N GLU A 8 -16.45 -9.25 -30.07
CA GLU A 8 -16.49 -8.02 -30.88
C GLU A 8 -15.61 -6.93 -30.26
N ASP A 9 -15.61 -6.80 -28.93
CA ASP A 9 -14.74 -5.88 -28.20
C ASP A 9 -13.26 -6.24 -28.34
N GLU A 10 -12.92 -7.53 -28.23
CA GLU A 10 -11.55 -8.01 -28.48
C GLU A 10 -11.13 -7.74 -29.92
N LYS A 11 -12.01 -7.93 -30.91
CA LYS A 11 -11.71 -7.60 -32.32
C LYS A 11 -11.53 -6.10 -32.55
N LYS A 12 -12.33 -5.24 -31.92
CA LYS A 12 -12.23 -3.78 -32.04
C LYS A 12 -10.94 -3.25 -31.40
N VAL A 13 -10.62 -3.73 -30.20
CA VAL A 13 -9.38 -3.39 -29.49
C VAL A 13 -8.17 -3.94 -30.26
N VAL A 14 -8.25 -5.16 -30.81
CA VAL A 14 -7.20 -5.72 -31.66
C VAL A 14 -7.00 -4.88 -32.92
N ASN A 15 -8.09 -4.43 -33.57
CA ASN A 15 -8.03 -3.57 -34.76
C ASN A 15 -7.40 -2.20 -34.46
N ASP A 16 -7.78 -1.55 -33.36
CA ASP A 16 -7.19 -0.27 -32.94
C ASP A 16 -5.71 -0.44 -32.51
N VAL A 17 -5.35 -1.57 -31.90
CA VAL A 17 -3.96 -1.91 -31.56
C VAL A 17 -3.14 -2.20 -32.82
N THR A 18 -3.72 -2.81 -33.85
CA THR A 18 -3.06 -3.01 -35.15
C THR A 18 -2.87 -1.71 -35.91
N ASP A 19 -3.84 -0.78 -35.91
CA ASP A 19 -3.68 0.53 -36.54
C ASP A 19 -2.73 1.45 -35.77
N PHE A 20 -2.67 1.34 -34.44
CA PHE A 20 -1.64 1.98 -33.60
C PHE A 20 -0.23 1.46 -33.92
N ARG A 21 -0.07 0.13 -34.07
CA ARG A 21 1.20 -0.47 -34.51
C ARG A 21 1.57 -0.11 -35.95
N ALA A 22 0.58 0.19 -36.80
CA ALA A 22 0.76 0.69 -38.16
C ALA A 22 1.02 2.21 -38.23
N GLY A 23 0.99 2.92 -37.08
CA GLY A 23 1.26 4.36 -37.00
C GLY A 23 0.13 5.27 -37.48
N ARG A 24 -1.11 4.77 -37.60
CA ARG A 24 -2.26 5.54 -38.14
C ARG A 24 -3.09 6.31 -37.10
N ARG A 25 -2.95 6.03 -35.80
CA ARG A 25 -3.63 6.74 -34.70
C ARG A 25 -2.67 7.05 -33.56
N SER A 26 -2.78 8.24 -32.97
CA SER A 26 -2.05 8.61 -31.75
C SER A 26 -2.62 7.86 -30.54
N SER A 27 -1.82 7.66 -29.49
CA SER A 27 -2.33 7.09 -28.23
C SER A 27 -3.43 7.97 -27.60
N ILE A 28 -3.41 9.27 -27.89
CA ILE A 28 -4.44 10.21 -27.48
C ILE A 28 -5.79 9.90 -28.15
N ASP A 29 -5.78 9.52 -29.43
CA ASP A 29 -7.00 9.20 -30.18
C ASP A 29 -7.64 7.92 -29.63
N VAL A 30 -6.82 6.92 -29.28
CA VAL A 30 -7.27 5.67 -28.64
C VAL A 30 -7.89 5.96 -27.27
N ILE A 31 -7.26 6.81 -26.46
CA ILE A 31 -7.82 7.20 -25.16
C ILE A 31 -9.16 7.92 -25.35
N HIS A 32 -9.25 8.83 -26.31
CA HIS A 32 -10.49 9.54 -26.60
C HIS A 32 -11.60 8.58 -27.05
N ALA A 33 -11.29 7.61 -27.91
CA ALA A 33 -12.24 6.57 -28.31
C ALA A 33 -12.75 5.76 -27.11
N LEU A 34 -11.86 5.34 -26.22
CA LEU A 34 -12.22 4.61 -25.00
C LEU A 34 -13.08 5.45 -24.03
N VAL A 35 -12.87 6.78 -23.94
CA VAL A 35 -13.72 7.67 -23.14
C VAL A 35 -15.10 7.82 -23.76
N VAL A 36 -15.18 8.02 -25.08
CA VAL A 36 -16.46 8.11 -25.80
C VAL A 36 -17.27 6.81 -25.65
N GLU A 37 -16.60 5.67 -25.76
CA GLU A 37 -17.20 4.35 -25.53
C GLU A 37 -17.71 4.19 -24.10
N ASP A 38 -16.89 4.52 -23.08
CA ASP A 38 -17.30 4.47 -21.67
C ASP A 38 -18.52 5.37 -21.40
N HIS A 39 -18.55 6.56 -22.00
CA HIS A 39 -19.65 7.52 -21.82
C HIS A 39 -20.94 7.12 -22.55
N ALA A 40 -20.89 6.13 -23.44
CA ALA A 40 -22.06 5.54 -24.06
C ALA A 40 -22.77 4.50 -23.16
N HIS A 41 -22.12 4.05 -22.08
CA HIS A 41 -22.72 3.15 -21.09
C HIS A 41 -23.50 3.92 -20.01
N GLU A 42 -24.49 3.27 -19.39
CA GLU A 42 -25.27 3.86 -18.28
C GLU A 42 -24.41 4.16 -17.04
N ILE A 43 -23.38 3.34 -16.80
CA ILE A 43 -22.39 3.55 -15.73
C ILE A 43 -21.09 3.98 -16.39
N LYS A 44 -20.74 5.25 -16.20
CA LYS A 44 -19.51 5.86 -16.71
C LYS A 44 -18.38 5.66 -15.69
N LEU A 45 -17.34 4.94 -16.06
CA LEU A 45 -16.19 4.67 -15.20
C LEU A 45 -15.09 5.72 -15.39
N ARG A 46 -14.96 6.30 -16.59
CA ARG A 46 -13.95 7.31 -16.94
C ARG A 46 -14.43 8.72 -16.67
N THR A 47 -14.57 9.06 -15.39
CA THR A 47 -15.10 10.35 -14.94
C THR A 47 -14.18 11.08 -13.95
N MET A 48 -13.01 10.51 -13.64
CA MET A 48 -12.12 11.06 -12.61
C MET A 48 -11.25 12.19 -13.18
N SER A 49 -11.31 13.35 -12.53
CA SER A 49 -10.38 14.46 -12.80
C SER A 49 -9.07 14.27 -12.03
N TRP A 50 -8.00 14.95 -12.43
CA TRP A 50 -6.71 14.84 -11.73
C TRP A 50 -6.76 15.32 -10.28
N GLN A 51 -7.62 16.28 -9.95
CA GLN A 51 -7.81 16.74 -8.56
C GLN A 51 -8.46 15.65 -7.71
N LYS A 52 -9.49 14.98 -8.23
CA LYS A 52 -10.14 13.86 -7.55
C LYS A 52 -9.16 12.70 -7.38
N ALA A 53 -8.36 12.41 -8.42
CA ALA A 53 -7.30 11.42 -8.35
C ALA A 53 -6.26 11.76 -7.28
N ALA A 54 -5.82 13.02 -7.19
CA ALA A 54 -4.86 13.46 -6.17
C ALA A 54 -5.38 13.21 -4.75
N TRP A 55 -6.63 13.57 -4.46
CA TRP A 55 -7.24 13.33 -3.15
C TRP A 55 -7.49 11.86 -2.84
N LEU A 56 -7.88 11.08 -3.86
CA LEU A 56 -8.03 9.63 -3.72
C LEU A 56 -6.69 8.97 -3.38
N LEU A 57 -5.63 9.33 -4.10
CA LEU A 57 -4.27 8.85 -3.86
C LEU A 57 -3.75 9.24 -2.47
N CYS A 58 -4.01 10.48 -2.03
CA CYS A 58 -3.65 10.90 -0.67
C CYS A 58 -4.42 10.07 0.38
N GLY A 59 -5.71 9.80 0.14
CA GLY A 59 -6.52 8.97 1.03
C GLY A 59 -6.04 7.53 1.17
N ASP A 60 -5.40 6.99 0.14
CA ASP A 60 -4.78 5.67 0.14
C ASP A 60 -3.43 5.66 0.89
N GLN A 61 -2.60 6.70 0.72
CA GLN A 61 -1.27 6.76 1.34
C GLN A 61 -1.24 7.28 2.78
N VAL A 62 -2.21 8.10 3.20
CA VAL A 62 -2.22 8.68 4.55
C VAL A 62 -2.82 7.66 5.54
N CYS A 63 -1.96 6.80 6.09
CA CYS A 63 -2.35 5.69 6.96
C CYS A 63 -1.43 5.53 8.19
N LEU A 64 -1.73 4.55 9.05
CA LEU A 64 -0.98 4.30 10.29
C LEU A 64 0.51 3.97 10.05
N ALA A 65 0.86 3.36 8.93
CA ALA A 65 2.22 2.89 8.67
C ALA A 65 3.28 4.02 8.75
N ILE A 66 2.88 5.27 8.53
CA ILE A 66 3.71 6.47 8.75
C ILE A 66 4.33 6.47 10.15
N MET A 67 3.56 6.05 11.15
CA MET A 67 3.97 6.08 12.56
C MET A 67 4.93 4.96 12.94
N ALA A 68 5.19 3.99 12.05
CA ALA A 68 6.25 3.00 12.23
C ALA A 68 7.64 3.56 11.86
N GLN A 69 7.69 4.65 11.07
CA GLN A 69 8.97 5.22 10.62
C GLN A 69 9.77 5.88 11.74
N THR A 70 9.12 6.34 12.81
CA THR A 70 9.80 6.84 14.01
C THR A 70 10.72 5.77 14.60
N TRP A 71 10.22 4.54 14.69
CA TRP A 71 11.04 3.38 15.06
C TRP A 71 12.11 3.08 14.02
N SER A 72 11.82 3.18 12.72
CA SER A 72 12.85 2.97 11.69
C SER A 72 14.04 3.94 11.84
N LEU A 73 13.76 5.21 12.22
CA LEU A 73 14.80 6.20 12.55
C LEU A 73 15.53 5.84 13.86
N SER A 74 14.86 5.25 14.85
CA SER A 74 15.51 4.70 16.05
C SER A 74 16.21 3.36 15.83
N VAL A 75 16.34 2.87 14.61
CA VAL A 75 17.19 1.73 14.29
C VAL A 75 18.36 2.18 13.42
N LEU A 76 18.05 3.00 12.40
CA LEU A 76 19.02 3.49 11.44
C LEU A 76 19.81 4.70 11.96
N GLY A 77 19.23 5.52 12.82
CA GLY A 77 19.72 6.86 13.13
C GLY A 77 19.37 7.88 12.04
N TRP A 78 19.69 9.14 12.30
CA TRP A 78 19.31 10.27 11.44
C TRP A 78 19.81 10.16 10.00
N VAL A 79 21.10 9.86 9.81
CA VAL A 79 21.74 9.97 8.50
C VAL A 79 21.23 8.90 7.52
N PRO A 80 21.42 7.58 7.78
CA PRO A 80 20.93 6.57 6.85
C PRO A 80 19.40 6.49 6.80
N GLY A 81 18.70 6.84 7.90
CA GLY A 81 17.23 6.89 7.92
C GLY A 81 16.66 7.92 6.95
N ILE A 82 17.11 9.18 7.04
CA ILE A 82 16.65 10.26 6.15
C ILE A 82 17.11 10.02 4.70
N ILE A 83 18.33 9.52 4.49
CA ILE A 83 18.80 9.14 3.14
C ILE A 83 17.87 8.08 2.53
N THR A 84 17.47 7.07 3.31
CA THR A 84 16.54 6.02 2.85
C THR A 84 15.17 6.61 2.52
N MET A 85 14.62 7.49 3.36
CA MET A 85 13.31 8.13 3.12
C MET A 85 13.32 8.99 1.85
N VAL A 86 14.33 9.84 1.67
CA VAL A 86 14.46 10.70 0.48
C VAL A 86 14.76 9.88 -0.77
N GLY A 87 15.65 8.89 -0.67
CA GLY A 87 15.99 7.98 -1.76
C GLY A 87 14.78 7.19 -2.25
N ALA A 88 13.99 6.62 -1.32
CA ALA A 88 12.75 5.93 -1.65
C ALA A 88 11.74 6.87 -2.35
N GLY A 89 11.60 8.12 -1.89
CA GLY A 89 10.75 9.13 -2.54
C GLY A 89 11.19 9.49 -3.96
N ILE A 90 12.49 9.62 -4.21
CA ILE A 90 13.03 9.88 -5.55
C ILE A 90 12.74 8.68 -6.47
N LEU A 91 12.99 7.45 -6.00
CA LEU A 91 12.73 6.24 -6.78
C LEU A 91 11.23 6.05 -7.04
N PHE A 92 10.38 6.34 -6.06
CA PHE A 92 8.92 6.36 -6.21
C PHE A 92 8.47 7.29 -7.35
N TRP A 93 8.99 8.51 -7.39
CA TRP A 93 8.67 9.45 -8.47
C TRP A 93 9.09 8.91 -9.84
N ILE A 94 10.34 8.44 -9.95
CA ILE A 94 10.91 7.96 -11.22
C ILE A 94 10.11 6.75 -11.75
N THR A 95 9.86 5.77 -10.88
CA THR A 95 9.15 4.53 -11.23
C THR A 95 7.69 4.81 -11.59
N SER A 96 7.01 5.70 -10.85
CA SER A 96 5.63 6.11 -11.12
C SER A 96 5.49 6.84 -12.47
N ILE A 97 6.45 7.73 -12.81
CA ILE A 97 6.47 8.39 -14.13
C ILE A 97 6.76 7.40 -15.25
N THR A 98 7.63 6.41 -15.02
CA THR A 98 7.89 5.34 -16.00
C THR A 98 6.65 4.49 -16.24
N MET A 99 5.95 4.09 -15.17
CA MET A 99 4.68 3.38 -15.26
C MET A 99 3.64 4.20 -16.04
N HIS A 100 3.48 5.48 -15.72
CA HIS A 100 2.56 6.36 -16.45
C HIS A 100 2.88 6.41 -17.94
N LYS A 101 4.15 6.61 -18.33
CA LYS A 101 4.59 6.57 -19.73
C LYS A 101 4.29 5.23 -20.40
N PHE A 102 4.41 4.12 -19.66
CA PHE A 102 4.07 2.79 -20.17
C PHE A 102 2.56 2.67 -20.45
N ILE A 103 1.71 3.10 -19.51
CA ILE A 103 0.25 3.09 -19.68
C ILE A 103 -0.18 4.02 -20.82
N MET A 104 0.45 5.18 -20.97
CA MET A 104 0.18 6.09 -22.10
C MET A 104 0.54 5.47 -23.46
N LYS A 105 1.46 4.50 -23.51
CA LYS A 105 1.79 3.73 -24.72
C LYS A 105 0.86 2.53 -24.92
N TYR A 106 0.33 1.97 -23.85
CA TYR A 106 -0.62 0.84 -23.86
C TYR A 106 -1.92 1.21 -23.11
N PRO A 107 -2.81 2.04 -23.71
CA PRO A 107 -4.01 2.52 -23.04
C PRO A 107 -5.05 1.44 -22.68
N GLN A 108 -4.82 0.20 -23.09
CA GLN A 108 -5.65 -0.96 -22.77
C GLN A 108 -5.43 -1.47 -21.34
N ILE A 109 -4.38 -1.02 -20.65
CA ILE A 109 -4.08 -1.40 -19.28
C ILE A 109 -5.14 -0.80 -18.36
N ARG A 110 -5.92 -1.64 -17.68
CA ARG A 110 -6.96 -1.20 -16.73
C ARG A 110 -6.60 -1.43 -15.27
N ASP A 111 -5.70 -2.38 -15.01
CA ASP A 111 -5.25 -2.73 -13.67
C ASP A 111 -3.80 -3.22 -13.70
N ILE A 112 -3.26 -3.56 -12.52
CA ILE A 112 -1.89 -4.03 -12.40
C ILE A 112 -1.65 -5.39 -13.06
N CYS A 113 -2.68 -6.24 -13.18
CA CYS A 113 -2.55 -7.54 -13.86
C CYS A 113 -2.40 -7.35 -15.36
N ASP A 114 -3.22 -6.47 -15.95
CA ASP A 114 -3.05 -6.03 -17.35
C ASP A 114 -1.66 -5.41 -17.53
N PHE A 115 -1.18 -4.58 -16.59
CA PHE A 115 0.17 -4.02 -16.64
C PHE A 115 1.23 -5.13 -16.72
N GLY A 116 1.16 -6.14 -15.82
CA GLY A 116 2.05 -7.30 -15.84
C GLY A 116 1.99 -8.07 -17.16
N TYR A 117 0.79 -8.30 -17.69
CA TYR A 117 0.61 -8.93 -19.01
C TYR A 117 1.38 -8.19 -20.11
N TYR A 118 1.21 -6.87 -20.23
CA TYR A 118 1.86 -6.08 -21.28
C TYR A 118 3.36 -5.87 -21.05
N ALA A 119 3.78 -5.62 -19.80
CA ALA A 119 5.18 -5.39 -19.44
C ALA A 119 6.06 -6.60 -19.77
N PHE A 120 5.54 -7.81 -19.53
CA PHE A 120 6.22 -9.07 -19.83
C PHE A 120 5.86 -9.65 -21.21
N GLY A 121 5.53 -8.78 -22.19
CA GLY A 121 5.41 -9.18 -23.59
C GLY A 121 4.15 -9.97 -23.93
N LYS A 122 3.01 -9.61 -23.33
CA LYS A 122 1.70 -10.26 -23.50
C LYS A 122 1.65 -11.70 -22.96
N SER A 123 2.36 -11.96 -21.86
CA SER A 123 2.43 -13.28 -21.24
C SER A 123 1.23 -13.53 -20.33
N ARG A 124 0.45 -14.58 -20.60
CA ARG A 124 -0.66 -14.99 -19.73
C ARG A 124 -0.17 -15.47 -18.36
N ILE A 125 1.03 -16.05 -18.31
CA ILE A 125 1.66 -16.48 -17.05
C ILE A 125 1.95 -15.25 -16.17
N ALA A 126 2.46 -14.17 -16.77
CA ALA A 126 2.70 -12.92 -16.05
C ALA A 126 1.39 -12.29 -15.53
N TYR A 127 0.31 -12.39 -16.29
CA TYR A 127 -1.02 -11.94 -15.85
C TYR A 127 -1.50 -12.69 -14.61
N GLU A 128 -1.46 -14.03 -14.64
CA GLU A 128 -1.92 -14.84 -13.48
C GLU A 128 -1.00 -14.71 -12.27
N TRP A 129 0.32 -14.63 -12.50
CA TRP A 129 1.28 -14.37 -11.43
C TRP A 129 1.02 -13.02 -10.75
N THR A 130 0.82 -11.96 -11.55
CA THR A 130 0.49 -10.63 -11.02
C THR A 130 -0.85 -10.63 -10.29
N GLY A 131 -1.84 -11.40 -10.77
CA GLY A 131 -3.11 -11.61 -10.10
C GLY A 131 -2.98 -12.30 -8.74
N PHE A 132 -2.15 -13.33 -8.64
CA PHE A 132 -1.82 -13.96 -7.37
C PHE A 132 -1.16 -12.97 -6.42
N MET A 133 -0.15 -12.22 -6.90
CA MET A 133 0.55 -11.22 -6.10
C MET A 133 -0.37 -10.11 -5.61
N LEU A 134 -1.29 -9.61 -6.44
CA LEU A 134 -2.30 -8.62 -6.06
C LEU A 134 -3.17 -9.14 -4.92
N LEU A 135 -3.68 -10.37 -5.05
CA LEU A 135 -4.52 -10.98 -4.01
C LEU A 135 -3.74 -11.21 -2.72
N ALA A 136 -2.53 -11.76 -2.81
CA ALA A 136 -1.70 -12.03 -1.64
C ALA A 136 -1.31 -10.74 -0.91
N ASN A 137 -0.86 -9.70 -1.62
CA ASN A 137 -0.54 -8.39 -1.06
C ASN A 137 -1.77 -7.77 -0.37
N ASN A 138 -2.89 -7.69 -1.06
CA ASN A 138 -4.10 -7.07 -0.52
C ASN A 138 -4.66 -7.84 0.70
N ILE A 139 -4.69 -9.18 0.66
CA ILE A 139 -5.16 -9.99 1.79
C ILE A 139 -4.28 -9.79 3.02
N MET A 140 -2.96 -9.72 2.82
CA MET A 140 -2.02 -9.42 3.89
C MET A 140 -2.22 -7.99 4.41
N LEU A 141 -2.40 -6.98 3.55
CA LEU A 141 -2.73 -5.61 3.95
C LEU A 141 -4.03 -5.54 4.78
N ILE A 142 -5.06 -6.28 4.40
CA ILE A 142 -6.29 -6.39 5.19
C ILE A 142 -5.97 -7.01 6.56
N GLY A 143 -5.09 -8.02 6.62
CA GLY A 143 -4.61 -8.61 7.87
C GLY A 143 -3.87 -7.62 8.77
N PHE A 144 -3.01 -6.79 8.18
CA PHE A 144 -2.36 -5.67 8.87
C PHE A 144 -3.38 -4.70 9.48
N HIS A 145 -4.47 -4.41 8.77
CA HIS A 145 -5.54 -3.56 9.29
C HIS A 145 -6.36 -4.23 10.39
N ILE A 146 -6.55 -5.56 10.34
CA ILE A 146 -7.16 -6.32 11.44
C ILE A 146 -6.27 -6.23 12.69
N LEU A 147 -4.97 -6.53 12.55
CA LEU A 147 -3.99 -6.43 13.65
C LEU A 147 -3.98 -5.02 14.26
N THR A 148 -3.93 -4.01 13.39
CA THR A 148 -3.95 -2.60 13.80
C THR A 148 -5.25 -2.25 14.54
N GLY A 149 -6.40 -2.63 13.98
CA GLY A 149 -7.70 -2.37 14.61
C GLY A 149 -7.80 -3.05 15.98
N ALA A 150 -7.28 -4.27 16.10
CA ALA A 150 -7.24 -5.00 17.36
C ALA A 150 -6.37 -4.27 18.39
N LYS A 151 -5.19 -3.78 18.01
CA LYS A 151 -4.35 -2.93 18.88
C LYS A 151 -5.08 -1.67 19.33
N ILE A 152 -5.81 -0.99 18.45
CA ILE A 152 -6.58 0.21 18.79
C ILE A 152 -7.67 -0.12 19.81
N LEU A 153 -8.52 -1.11 19.53
CA LEU A 153 -9.60 -1.51 20.44
C LEU A 153 -9.07 -2.00 21.78
N ASN A 154 -7.98 -2.78 21.78
CA ASN A 154 -7.33 -3.26 22.97
C ASN A 154 -6.80 -2.08 23.83
N THR A 155 -6.12 -1.12 23.21
CA THR A 155 -5.62 0.09 23.89
C THR A 155 -6.75 0.95 24.45
N LEU A 156 -7.82 1.19 23.68
CA LEU A 156 -8.95 2.02 24.13
C LEU A 156 -9.71 1.38 25.29
N SER A 157 -9.79 0.05 25.31
CA SER A 157 -10.54 -0.73 26.29
C SER A 157 -9.75 -1.15 27.54
N ASP A 158 -8.48 -0.75 27.64
CA ASP A 158 -7.56 -1.20 28.71
C ASP A 158 -7.49 -2.73 28.80
N HIS A 159 -7.45 -3.41 27.65
CA HIS A 159 -7.38 -4.87 27.56
C HIS A 159 -8.52 -5.60 28.28
N SER A 160 -9.77 -5.15 28.08
CA SER A 160 -10.95 -5.77 28.70
C SER A 160 -11.29 -7.18 28.20
N GLN A 161 -10.73 -7.58 27.06
CA GLN A 161 -10.92 -8.89 26.41
C GLN A 161 -9.59 -9.35 25.80
N CYS A 162 -9.47 -10.64 25.48
CA CYS A 162 -8.33 -11.15 24.72
C CYS A 162 -8.17 -10.42 23.38
N THR A 163 -6.94 -10.15 22.97
CA THR A 163 -6.62 -9.49 21.69
C THR A 163 -7.30 -10.14 20.49
N VAL A 164 -7.31 -11.48 20.43
CA VAL A 164 -7.96 -12.24 19.35
C VAL A 164 -9.44 -11.88 19.20
N VAL A 165 -10.13 -11.59 20.32
CA VAL A 165 -11.54 -11.16 20.30
C VAL A 165 -11.67 -9.81 19.60
N PHE A 166 -10.76 -8.87 19.86
CA PHE A 166 -10.73 -7.59 19.15
C PHE A 166 -10.43 -7.78 17.65
N SER A 167 -9.53 -8.68 17.28
CA SER A 167 -9.28 -9.03 15.87
C SER A 167 -10.54 -9.58 15.18
N ILE A 168 -11.29 -10.45 15.86
CA ILE A 168 -12.59 -10.96 15.35
C ILE A 168 -13.60 -9.82 15.19
N ILE A 169 -13.69 -8.90 16.16
CA ILE A 169 -14.58 -7.73 16.08
C ILE A 169 -14.23 -6.89 14.85
N VAL A 170 -12.95 -6.58 14.64
CA VAL A 170 -12.50 -5.78 13.50
C VAL A 170 -12.76 -6.49 12.18
N MET A 171 -12.53 -7.81 12.11
CA MET A 171 -12.86 -8.63 10.95
C MET A 171 -14.37 -8.55 10.62
N LEU A 172 -15.24 -8.68 11.62
CA LEU A 172 -16.69 -8.60 11.43
C LEU A 172 -17.13 -7.20 10.98
N MET A 173 -16.58 -6.14 11.60
CA MET A 173 -16.81 -4.76 11.15
C MET A 173 -16.39 -4.57 9.70
N GLY A 174 -15.21 -5.07 9.34
CA GLY A 174 -14.66 -5.05 7.99
C GLY A 174 -15.56 -5.75 6.97
N ILE A 175 -16.05 -6.95 7.29
CA ILE A 175 -16.99 -7.70 6.44
C ILE A 175 -18.24 -6.86 6.19
N VAL A 176 -18.89 -6.36 7.26
CA VAL A 176 -20.13 -5.58 7.16
C VAL A 176 -19.93 -4.33 6.32
N MET A 177 -18.85 -3.58 6.58
CA MET A 177 -18.53 -2.36 5.84
C MET A 177 -18.13 -2.62 4.40
N SER A 178 -17.67 -3.83 4.07
CA SER A 178 -17.29 -4.22 2.70
C SER A 178 -18.44 -4.81 1.88
N LEU A 179 -19.61 -5.10 2.47
CA LEU A 179 -20.76 -5.63 1.75
C LEU A 179 -21.24 -4.77 0.57
N PRO A 180 -21.24 -3.43 0.62
CA PRO A 180 -21.61 -2.61 -0.52
C PRO A 180 -20.67 -2.83 -1.71
N ARG A 181 -21.18 -3.39 -2.81
CA ARG A 181 -20.39 -3.63 -4.03
C ARG A 181 -19.87 -2.37 -4.72
N THR A 182 -20.56 -1.25 -4.50
CA THR A 182 -20.32 -0.01 -5.21
C THR A 182 -19.43 0.92 -4.38
N LEU A 183 -18.31 1.33 -4.98
CA LEU A 183 -17.37 2.27 -4.37
C LEU A 183 -17.72 3.73 -4.70
N ARG A 184 -19.00 4.03 -4.99
CA ARG A 184 -19.45 5.36 -5.45
C ARG A 184 -19.12 6.49 -4.46
N HIS A 185 -18.98 6.15 -3.18
CA HIS A 185 -18.64 7.08 -2.10
C HIS A 185 -17.18 6.99 -1.63
N VAL A 186 -16.34 6.17 -2.27
CA VAL A 186 -14.96 5.92 -1.79
C VAL A 186 -14.11 7.16 -1.75
N SER A 187 -14.26 8.09 -2.71
CA SER A 187 -13.51 9.34 -2.67
C SER A 187 -13.81 10.15 -1.39
N TYR A 188 -15.07 10.24 -0.97
CA TYR A 188 -15.45 10.92 0.27
C TYR A 188 -14.99 10.17 1.52
N MET A 189 -15.15 8.85 1.55
CA MET A 189 -14.66 8.01 2.66
C MET A 189 -13.14 8.12 2.81
N SER A 190 -12.40 8.15 1.70
CA SER A 190 -10.94 8.26 1.70
C SER A 190 -10.46 9.63 2.19
N MET A 191 -11.16 10.72 1.84
CA MET A 191 -10.86 12.04 2.39
C MET A 191 -11.12 12.12 3.90
N PHE A 192 -12.25 11.57 4.36
CA PHE A 192 -12.58 11.52 5.79
C PHE A 192 -11.56 10.68 6.56
N SER A 193 -11.19 9.51 6.01
CA SER A 193 -10.11 8.65 6.50
C SER A 193 -8.79 9.41 6.66
N ALA A 194 -8.35 10.13 5.63
CA ALA A 194 -7.12 10.92 5.67
C ALA A 194 -7.18 12.04 6.72
N ALA A 195 -8.33 12.70 6.88
CA ALA A 195 -8.51 13.74 7.88
C ALA A 195 -8.39 13.21 9.31
N CYS A 196 -8.99 12.03 9.60
CA CYS A 196 -8.85 11.37 10.89
C CYS A 196 -7.40 10.97 11.18
N MET A 197 -6.68 10.46 10.18
CA MET A 197 -5.26 10.12 10.34
C MET A 197 -4.39 11.37 10.52
N ALA A 198 -4.63 12.45 9.77
CA ALA A 198 -3.92 13.71 9.94
C ALA A 198 -4.12 14.30 11.34
N LEU A 199 -5.34 14.20 11.88
CA LEU A 199 -5.64 14.57 13.27
C LEU A 199 -4.85 13.70 14.27
N ALA A 200 -4.82 12.38 14.07
CA ALA A 200 -4.05 11.46 14.92
C ALA A 200 -2.55 11.81 14.93
N ILE A 201 -1.96 12.06 13.76
CA ILE A 201 -0.56 12.48 13.63
C ILE A 201 -0.33 13.80 14.36
N LEU A 202 -1.18 14.81 14.13
CA LEU A 202 -1.05 16.12 14.78
C LEU A 202 -1.11 16.00 16.30
N LEU A 203 -2.07 15.22 16.83
CA LEU A 203 -2.20 14.98 18.26
C LEU A 203 -0.95 14.29 18.83
N PHE A 204 -0.42 13.28 18.13
CA PHE A 204 0.83 12.64 18.54
C PHE A 204 2.00 13.62 18.60
N LEU A 205 2.16 14.48 17.57
CA LEU A 205 3.26 15.46 17.56
C LEU A 205 3.15 16.47 18.69
N ILE A 206 1.93 16.91 19.02
CA ILE A 206 1.67 17.79 20.16
C ILE A 206 2.00 17.06 21.46
N PHE A 207 1.48 15.85 21.66
CA PHE A 207 1.67 15.09 22.90
C PHE A 207 3.11 14.70 23.15
N ALA A 208 3.82 14.20 22.13
CA ALA A 208 5.24 13.89 22.22
C ALA A 208 6.09 15.15 22.51
N GLY A 209 5.65 16.32 22.05
CA GLY A 209 6.36 17.58 22.27
C GLY A 209 6.09 18.25 23.62
N ILE A 210 5.01 17.90 24.31
CA ILE A 210 4.65 18.49 25.62
C ILE A 210 4.81 17.52 26.80
N GLU A 211 4.92 16.22 26.56
CA GLU A 211 5.12 15.26 27.63
C GLU A 211 6.52 15.38 28.25
N ASP A 212 6.62 15.14 29.56
CA ASP A 212 7.89 15.27 30.28
C ASP A 212 8.91 14.19 29.86
N ALA A 213 8.43 12.99 29.53
CA ALA A 213 9.23 11.85 29.09
C ALA A 213 8.36 10.76 28.44
N PRO A 214 8.93 9.94 27.53
CA PRO A 214 8.24 8.77 26.99
C PRO A 214 8.04 7.66 28.05
N LEU A 215 7.23 6.66 27.71
CA LEU A 215 6.95 5.50 28.57
C LEU A 215 8.01 4.40 28.44
N TYR A 216 8.05 3.78 27.26
CA TYR A 216 8.87 2.62 26.93
C TYR A 216 9.12 2.56 25.43
N GLY A 217 10.08 1.73 25.03
CA GLY A 217 10.27 1.30 23.66
C GLY A 217 10.81 -0.14 23.59
N TYR A 218 11.15 -0.60 22.39
CA TYR A 218 11.67 -1.96 22.21
C TYR A 218 13.02 -2.21 22.90
N TYR A 219 13.75 -1.14 23.22
CA TYR A 219 15.08 -1.21 23.83
C TYR A 219 15.08 -0.87 25.32
N GLY A 220 13.90 -0.76 25.95
CA GLY A 220 13.78 -0.58 27.40
C GLY A 220 12.74 0.47 27.84
N ASP A 221 12.78 0.79 29.13
CA ASP A 221 11.77 1.61 29.83
C ASP A 221 12.38 2.92 30.35
N TYR A 222 11.59 4.00 30.37
CA TYR A 222 11.98 5.23 31.04
C TYR A 222 11.55 5.20 32.52
N PRO A 223 12.38 5.69 33.47
CA PRO A 223 13.71 6.28 33.31
C PRO A 223 14.87 5.28 33.40
N THR A 224 14.59 3.98 33.45
CA THR A 224 15.59 2.90 33.66
C THR A 224 16.75 2.98 32.67
N ASP A 225 16.44 3.20 31.39
CA ASP A 225 17.44 3.27 30.31
C ASP A 225 17.97 4.70 30.04
N GLY A 226 17.71 5.61 30.98
CA GLY A 226 18.25 6.96 31.00
C GLY A 226 17.44 8.00 30.20
N PRO A 227 18.00 9.20 29.97
CA PRO A 227 17.32 10.24 29.22
C PRO A 227 17.20 9.88 27.74
N VAL A 228 16.24 10.52 27.05
CA VAL A 228 16.06 10.40 25.61
C VAL A 228 17.35 10.79 24.87
N ARG A 229 17.78 9.94 23.93
CA ARG A 229 18.95 10.18 23.08
C ARG A 229 18.61 9.89 21.63
N THR A 230 19.07 10.77 20.75
CA THR A 230 19.09 10.52 19.31
C THR A 230 20.52 10.41 18.80
N TYR A 231 20.69 9.80 17.65
CA TYR A 231 22.01 9.48 17.11
C TYR A 231 22.03 9.56 15.60
N ALA A 232 23.20 9.91 15.06
CA ALA A 232 23.38 10.09 13.62
C ALA A 232 23.39 8.75 12.87
N PHE A 233 23.91 7.69 13.49
CA PHE A 233 24.14 6.37 12.89
C PHE A 233 23.67 5.25 13.83
N PRO A 234 23.46 4.01 13.33
CA PRO A 234 22.98 2.91 14.14
C PRO A 234 23.84 2.69 15.39
N LEU A 235 23.20 2.35 16.50
CA LEU A 235 23.90 2.09 17.75
C LEU A 235 24.75 0.81 17.68
N PRO A 236 25.82 0.69 18.48
CA PRO A 236 26.54 -0.57 18.62
C PRO A 236 25.59 -1.71 19.02
N GLY A 237 25.63 -2.82 18.29
CA GLY A 237 24.74 -3.96 18.49
C GLY A 237 23.51 -4.00 17.57
N THR A 238 23.23 -2.96 16.80
CA THR A 238 22.18 -3.02 15.77
C THR A 238 22.54 -4.06 14.70
N THR A 239 21.65 -5.04 14.50
CA THR A 239 21.88 -6.14 13.57
C THR A 239 21.55 -5.75 12.13
N TRP A 240 22.12 -6.48 11.16
CA TRP A 240 21.78 -6.31 9.75
C TRP A 240 20.29 -6.55 9.49
N VAL A 241 19.69 -7.55 10.16
CA VAL A 241 18.25 -7.85 10.07
C VAL A 241 17.41 -6.65 10.55
N GLY A 242 17.76 -6.06 11.70
CA GLY A 242 17.07 -4.87 12.20
C GLY A 242 17.17 -3.68 11.25
N CYS A 243 18.36 -3.40 10.73
CA CYS A 243 18.56 -2.36 9.71
C CYS A 243 17.72 -2.59 8.45
N MET A 244 17.71 -3.83 7.94
CA MET A 244 16.93 -4.17 6.75
C MET A 244 15.42 -4.07 6.98
N ASN A 245 14.94 -4.47 8.15
CA ASN A 245 13.55 -4.33 8.55
C ASN A 245 13.13 -2.84 8.62
N ALA A 246 13.98 -1.98 9.18
CA ALA A 246 13.74 -0.53 9.17
C ALA A 246 13.72 0.06 7.74
N VAL A 247 14.63 -0.38 6.86
CA VAL A 247 14.64 0.04 5.44
C VAL A 247 13.38 -0.41 4.71
N LEU A 248 12.91 -1.64 4.94
CA LEU A 248 11.69 -2.16 4.33
C LEU A 248 10.44 -1.42 4.82
N ASN A 249 10.35 -1.11 6.12
CA ASN A 249 9.29 -0.27 6.69
C ASN A 249 9.21 1.11 6.02
N ILE A 250 10.36 1.76 5.84
CA ILE A 250 10.42 3.05 5.12
C ILE A 250 9.99 2.88 3.67
N THR A 251 10.51 1.84 3.00
CA THR A 251 10.25 1.60 1.57
C THR A 251 8.78 1.33 1.31
N PHE A 252 8.11 0.56 2.17
CA PHE A 252 6.70 0.19 2.04
C PHE A 252 5.78 1.40 1.83
N LEU A 253 6.01 2.50 2.55
CA LEU A 253 5.18 3.71 2.42
C LEU A 253 5.32 4.39 1.05
N TRP A 254 6.45 4.18 0.37
CA TRP A 254 6.73 4.76 -0.93
C TRP A 254 6.28 3.86 -2.09
N VAL A 255 5.51 2.79 -1.84
CA VAL A 255 5.07 1.84 -2.87
C VAL A 255 3.54 1.70 -3.03
N PRO A 256 2.77 2.77 -3.30
CA PRO A 256 1.32 2.69 -3.57
C PRO A 256 0.97 2.30 -5.03
N GLN A 257 1.96 2.10 -5.90
CA GLN A 257 1.74 2.06 -7.36
C GLN A 257 0.88 0.87 -7.83
N ILE A 258 0.62 -0.12 -6.98
CA ILE A 258 -0.25 -1.27 -7.29
C ILE A 258 -1.65 -0.84 -7.75
N LEU A 259 -2.18 0.26 -7.21
CA LEU A 259 -3.52 0.77 -7.56
C LEU A 259 -3.49 1.82 -8.68
N PHE A 260 -2.32 2.34 -9.02
CA PHE A 260 -2.21 3.46 -9.95
C PHE A 260 -2.72 3.14 -11.37
N PRO A 261 -2.48 1.95 -11.96
CA PRO A 261 -3.06 1.62 -13.27
C PRO A 261 -4.59 1.75 -13.29
N THR A 262 -5.25 1.30 -12.23
CA THR A 262 -6.71 1.42 -12.07
C THR A 262 -7.15 2.87 -11.99
N PHE A 263 -6.48 3.67 -11.16
CA PHE A 263 -6.80 5.10 -11.05
C PHE A 263 -6.57 5.85 -12.37
N ILE A 264 -5.46 5.57 -13.05
CA ILE A 264 -5.16 6.17 -14.36
C ILE A 264 -6.22 5.78 -15.40
N ALA A 265 -6.70 4.54 -15.38
CA ALA A 265 -7.72 4.05 -16.31
C ALA A 265 -9.11 4.66 -16.09
N GLU A 266 -9.43 5.11 -14.86
CA GLU A 266 -10.65 5.84 -14.51
C GLU A 266 -10.57 7.36 -14.77
N MET A 267 -9.38 7.89 -15.07
CA MET A 267 -9.23 9.30 -15.40
C MET A 267 -9.81 9.63 -16.77
N GLU A 268 -10.58 10.71 -16.86
CA GLU A 268 -11.06 11.25 -18.12
C GLU A 268 -9.89 11.72 -19.01
N ARG A 269 -8.85 12.28 -18.37
CA ARG A 269 -7.61 12.71 -19.02
C ARG A 269 -6.39 12.09 -18.32
N PRO A 270 -6.00 10.85 -18.67
CA PRO A 270 -4.84 10.16 -18.10
C PRO A 270 -3.52 10.93 -18.24
N GLN A 271 -3.43 11.85 -19.20
CA GLN A 271 -2.27 12.73 -19.41
C GLN A 271 -1.99 13.65 -18.21
N ASP A 272 -3.02 13.96 -17.42
CA ASP A 272 -2.92 14.86 -16.27
C ASP A 272 -2.48 14.12 -14.99
N PHE A 273 -2.34 12.79 -15.00
CA PHE A 273 -1.91 12.01 -13.85
C PHE A 273 -0.61 12.52 -13.17
N PRO A 274 0.44 12.97 -13.89
CA PRO A 274 1.65 13.52 -13.26
C PRO A 274 1.37 14.74 -12.36
N LYS A 275 0.28 15.48 -12.59
CA LYS A 275 -0.14 16.58 -11.69
C LYS A 275 -0.64 16.03 -10.36
N ALA A 276 -1.48 14.99 -10.40
CA ALA A 276 -1.95 14.30 -9.21
C ALA A 276 -0.81 13.64 -8.44
N LEU A 277 0.12 12.99 -9.16
CA LEU A 277 1.32 12.39 -8.60
C LEU A 277 2.23 13.43 -7.93
N ALA A 278 2.37 14.64 -8.50
CA ALA A 278 3.18 15.71 -7.90
C ALA A 278 2.61 16.18 -6.55
N VAL A 279 1.30 16.36 -6.48
CA VAL A 279 0.61 16.70 -5.22
C VAL A 279 0.81 15.60 -4.18
N LEU A 280 0.58 14.34 -4.57
CA LEU A 280 0.80 13.18 -3.72
C LEU A 280 2.24 13.13 -3.20
N THR A 281 3.22 13.23 -4.09
CA THR A 281 4.65 13.14 -3.74
C THR A 281 5.05 14.25 -2.76
N GLY A 282 4.56 15.47 -2.94
CA GLY A 282 4.82 16.58 -2.02
C GLY A 282 4.22 16.35 -0.63
N ILE A 283 2.96 15.91 -0.57
CA ILE A 283 2.28 15.60 0.70
C ILE A 283 2.96 14.41 1.40
N SER A 284 3.23 13.33 0.67
CA SER A 284 3.89 12.13 1.18
C SER A 284 5.32 12.43 1.64
N ALA A 285 6.10 13.26 0.93
CA ALA A 285 7.42 13.68 1.39
C ALA A 285 7.36 14.41 2.73
N PHE A 286 6.38 15.30 2.91
CA PHE A 286 6.19 15.97 4.20
C PHE A 286 5.77 14.97 5.30
N LEU A 287 4.75 14.14 5.05
CA LEU A 287 4.18 13.23 6.05
C LEU A 287 5.10 12.05 6.40
N PHE A 288 5.93 11.57 5.48
CA PHE A 288 6.80 10.41 5.69
C PHE A 288 8.20 10.79 6.21
N ILE A 289 8.49 12.09 6.32
CA ILE A 289 9.77 12.59 6.82
C ILE A 289 9.56 13.40 8.08
N CYS A 290 8.71 14.43 8.06
CA CYS A 290 8.60 15.38 9.16
C CYS A 290 8.01 14.77 10.44
N PRO A 291 6.82 14.14 10.44
CA PRO A 291 6.29 13.52 11.66
C PRO A 291 7.18 12.42 12.26
N PRO A 292 7.73 11.47 11.47
CA PRO A 292 8.67 10.47 11.99
C PRO A 292 9.94 11.08 12.58
N ALA A 293 10.51 12.10 11.92
CA ALA A 293 11.68 12.83 12.41
C ALA A 293 11.38 13.50 13.75
N ILE A 294 10.26 14.22 13.86
CA ILE A 294 9.86 14.86 15.12
C ILE A 294 9.63 13.80 16.21
N GLY A 295 8.98 12.69 15.86
CA GLY A 295 8.83 11.55 16.77
C GLY A 295 10.18 11.03 17.27
N PHE A 296 11.15 10.82 16.39
CA PHE A 296 12.47 10.33 16.79
C PHE A 296 13.24 11.37 17.63
N HIS A 297 13.05 12.67 17.36
CA HIS A 297 13.62 13.73 18.17
C HIS A 297 13.16 13.68 19.63
N TYR A 298 11.85 13.50 19.86
CA TYR A 298 11.28 13.50 21.21
C TYR A 298 11.34 12.12 21.91
N LEU A 299 11.30 11.02 21.15
CA LEU A 299 11.22 9.67 21.71
C LEU A 299 12.58 8.95 21.72
N GLY A 300 13.49 9.27 20.80
CA GLY A 300 14.81 8.65 20.69
C GLY A 300 14.75 7.12 20.66
N GLN A 301 15.49 6.47 21.56
CA GLN A 301 15.55 5.02 21.71
C GLN A 301 14.22 4.37 22.16
N TYR A 302 13.26 5.15 22.65
CA TYR A 302 11.97 4.66 23.13
C TYR A 302 10.92 4.57 22.02
N SER A 303 11.30 4.79 20.76
CA SER A 303 10.38 4.78 19.62
C SER A 303 9.80 3.38 19.35
N THR A 304 8.48 3.22 19.48
CA THR A 304 7.75 1.99 19.13
C THR A 304 7.19 2.03 17.71
N ALA A 305 6.73 0.88 17.19
CA ALA A 305 6.00 0.77 15.93
C ALA A 305 4.58 0.23 16.20
N PRO A 306 3.53 1.08 16.22
CA PRO A 306 3.54 2.51 15.89
C PRO A 306 4.00 3.40 17.05
N ALA A 307 4.50 4.60 16.75
CA ALA A 307 5.10 5.51 17.75
C ALA A 307 4.14 5.98 18.85
N PHE A 308 2.82 5.85 18.66
CA PHE A 308 1.84 6.17 19.68
C PHE A 308 2.04 5.40 20.99
N GLY A 309 2.63 4.19 20.93
CA GLY A 309 2.88 3.36 22.11
C GLY A 309 3.93 3.93 23.06
N SER A 310 4.83 4.76 22.54
CA SER A 310 5.89 5.40 23.31
C SER A 310 5.38 6.49 24.25
N LEU A 311 4.18 7.04 24.06
CA LEU A 311 3.69 8.15 24.89
C LEU A 311 3.41 7.67 26.33
N GLY A 312 3.83 8.45 27.32
CA GLY A 312 3.63 8.19 28.75
C GLY A 312 2.17 8.20 29.18
N PRO A 313 1.51 9.37 29.12
CA PRO A 313 0.15 9.52 29.64
C PRO A 313 -0.89 8.73 28.85
N THR A 314 -1.70 7.92 29.54
CA THR A 314 -2.78 7.12 28.94
C THR A 314 -3.76 7.98 28.14
N ALA A 315 -4.05 9.20 28.60
CA ALA A 315 -4.93 10.14 27.89
C ALA A 315 -4.35 10.55 26.52
N TYR A 316 -3.03 10.75 26.43
CA TYR A 316 -2.36 11.10 25.19
C TYR A 316 -2.42 9.93 24.22
N LYS A 317 -2.04 8.73 24.68
CA LYS A 317 -2.13 7.49 23.88
C LYS A 317 -3.51 7.26 23.29
N LYS A 318 -4.55 7.22 24.13
CA LYS A 318 -5.93 6.98 23.69
C LYS A 318 -6.44 8.12 22.78
N GLY A 319 -6.12 9.37 23.11
CA GLY A 319 -6.54 10.54 22.35
C GLY A 319 -5.96 10.59 20.94
N SER A 320 -4.66 10.26 20.79
CA SER A 320 -4.01 10.25 19.47
C SER A 320 -4.27 8.97 18.68
N PHE A 321 -4.41 7.81 19.33
CA PHE A 321 -4.57 6.53 18.63
C PHE A 321 -6.02 6.20 18.27
N GLY A 322 -6.99 6.69 19.05
CA GLY A 322 -8.41 6.45 18.80
C GLY A 322 -8.89 6.82 17.39
N PRO A 323 -8.62 8.04 16.88
CA PRO A 323 -9.04 8.45 15.53
C PRO A 323 -8.52 7.54 14.40
N VAL A 324 -7.43 6.81 14.61
CA VAL A 324 -6.82 5.89 13.62
C VAL A 324 -7.75 4.74 13.24
N ILE A 325 -8.74 4.39 14.07
CA ILE A 325 -9.68 3.29 13.77
C ILE A 325 -10.45 3.53 12.47
N VAL A 326 -10.80 4.79 12.20
CA VAL A 326 -11.55 5.19 10.99
C VAL A 326 -10.72 4.86 9.75
N THR A 327 -9.47 5.31 9.74
CA THR A 327 -8.53 5.09 8.64
C THR A 327 -8.26 3.61 8.44
N THR A 328 -8.07 2.88 9.53
CA THR A 328 -7.79 1.44 9.52
C THR A 328 -8.92 0.65 8.86
N LEU A 329 -10.18 0.93 9.23
CA LEU A 329 -11.34 0.24 8.67
C LEU A 329 -11.59 0.62 7.21
N ILE A 330 -11.52 1.92 6.87
CA ILE A 330 -11.82 2.39 5.52
C ILE A 330 -10.80 1.82 4.51
N ILE A 331 -9.50 1.85 4.83
CA ILE A 331 -8.48 1.30 3.94
C ILE A 331 -8.65 -0.21 3.78
N GLY A 332 -8.84 -0.96 4.87
CA GLY A 332 -9.12 -2.40 4.81
C GLY A 332 -10.33 -2.75 3.92
N VAL A 333 -11.40 -1.96 4.00
CA VAL A 333 -12.60 -2.11 3.17
C VAL A 333 -12.32 -1.85 1.69
N ILE A 334 -11.49 -0.86 1.35
CA ILE A 334 -11.11 -0.56 -0.04
C ILE A 334 -10.35 -1.75 -0.65
N TYR A 335 -9.30 -2.23 0.03
CA TYR A 335 -8.49 -3.36 -0.43
C TYR A 335 -9.30 -4.67 -0.50
N ALA A 336 -10.21 -4.90 0.45
CA ALA A 336 -11.13 -6.03 0.42
C ALA A 336 -12.07 -5.97 -0.79
N ASN A 337 -12.61 -4.81 -1.11
CA ASN A 337 -13.47 -4.62 -2.27
C ASN A 337 -12.75 -4.80 -3.61
N VAL A 338 -11.51 -4.29 -3.73
CA VAL A 338 -10.69 -4.49 -4.94
C VAL A 338 -10.44 -5.98 -5.16
N SER A 339 -10.01 -6.69 -4.12
CA SER A 339 -9.72 -8.13 -4.17
C SER A 339 -10.98 -8.96 -4.43
N ALA A 340 -12.10 -8.63 -3.77
CA ALA A 340 -13.37 -9.30 -3.95
C ALA A 340 -13.89 -9.12 -5.37
N LYS A 341 -13.80 -7.93 -5.97
CA LYS A 341 -14.19 -7.71 -7.37
C LYS A 341 -13.36 -8.56 -8.31
N PHE A 342 -12.04 -8.60 -8.12
CA PHE A 342 -11.15 -9.40 -8.96
C PHE A 342 -11.53 -10.88 -8.95
N ILE A 343 -11.77 -11.46 -7.77
CA ILE A 343 -12.21 -12.86 -7.63
C ILE A 343 -13.64 -13.05 -8.16
N TYR A 344 -14.55 -12.16 -7.81
CA TYR A 344 -15.96 -12.23 -8.18
C TYR A 344 -16.15 -12.22 -9.70
N PHE A 345 -15.48 -11.32 -10.43
CA PHE A 345 -15.57 -11.29 -11.89
C PHE A 345 -14.95 -12.53 -12.54
N ARG A 346 -13.92 -13.14 -11.93
CA ARG A 346 -13.37 -14.42 -12.41
C ARG A 346 -14.33 -15.60 -12.19
N ILE A 347 -15.03 -15.64 -11.06
CA ILE A 347 -16.02 -16.70 -10.76
C ILE A 347 -17.27 -16.53 -11.60
N MET A 348 -17.81 -15.31 -11.66
CA MET A 348 -19.11 -15.03 -12.28
C MET A 348 -19.00 -14.86 -13.79
N GLY A 349 -17.82 -14.54 -14.33
CA GLY A 349 -17.57 -14.36 -15.75
C GLY A 349 -18.63 -13.50 -16.44
N ASN A 350 -19.17 -14.01 -17.56
CA ASN A 350 -20.21 -13.33 -18.33
C ASN A 350 -21.64 -13.65 -17.88
N SER A 351 -21.81 -14.17 -16.65
CA SER A 351 -23.14 -14.52 -16.16
C SER A 351 -23.98 -13.27 -15.85
N ARG A 352 -25.31 -13.39 -15.97
CA ARG A 352 -26.26 -12.33 -15.58
C ARG A 352 -26.05 -11.86 -14.14
N HIS A 353 -25.61 -12.74 -13.26
CA HIS A 353 -25.40 -12.47 -11.84
C HIS A 353 -24.25 -11.49 -11.58
N ALA A 354 -23.27 -11.38 -12.48
CA ALA A 354 -22.17 -10.43 -12.35
C ALA A 354 -22.65 -8.96 -12.44
N HIS A 355 -23.71 -8.73 -13.22
CA HIS A 355 -24.20 -7.39 -13.56
C HIS A 355 -25.63 -7.09 -13.07
N SER A 356 -26.23 -7.99 -12.28
CA SER A 356 -27.59 -7.82 -11.75
C SER A 356 -27.67 -8.17 -10.26
N ASN A 357 -28.58 -7.51 -9.54
CA ASN A 357 -28.86 -7.81 -8.13
C ASN A 357 -29.65 -9.12 -7.99
N THR A 358 -28.97 -10.25 -8.11
CA THR A 358 -29.56 -11.59 -7.89
C THR A 358 -29.17 -12.14 -6.52
N ILE A 359 -30.01 -13.02 -5.97
CA ILE A 359 -29.71 -13.73 -4.71
C ILE A 359 -28.39 -14.50 -4.82
N ILE A 360 -28.16 -15.19 -5.95
CA ILE A 360 -26.91 -15.91 -6.22
C ILE A 360 -25.72 -14.94 -6.25
N GLY A 361 -25.86 -13.81 -6.94
CA GLY A 361 -24.80 -12.81 -7.00
C GLY A 361 -24.45 -12.26 -5.62
N TRP A 362 -25.46 -12.03 -4.76
CA TRP A 362 -25.27 -11.57 -3.37
C TRP A 362 -24.69 -12.64 -2.45
N GLY A 363 -25.10 -13.90 -2.61
CA GLY A 363 -24.51 -15.03 -1.90
C GLY A 363 -23.03 -15.20 -2.23
N VAL A 364 -22.67 -15.24 -3.52
CA VAL A 364 -21.27 -15.37 -3.95
C VAL A 364 -20.42 -14.17 -3.51
N TRP A 365 -20.95 -12.95 -3.64
CA TRP A 365 -20.25 -11.75 -3.17
C TRP A 365 -19.97 -11.79 -1.66
N GLY A 366 -20.99 -12.10 -0.85
CA GLY A 366 -20.85 -12.22 0.60
C GLY A 366 -19.85 -13.31 1.00
N LEU A 367 -19.89 -14.46 0.32
CA LEU A 367 -18.96 -15.57 0.57
C LEU A 367 -17.51 -15.19 0.23
N VAL A 368 -17.27 -14.58 -0.93
CA VAL A 368 -15.94 -14.11 -1.34
C VAL A 368 -15.41 -13.09 -0.33
N MET A 369 -16.25 -12.15 0.10
CA MET A 369 -15.87 -11.14 1.08
C MET A 369 -15.51 -11.76 2.43
N ALA A 370 -16.35 -12.64 2.95
CA ALA A 370 -16.10 -13.33 4.21
C ALA A 370 -14.80 -14.16 4.15
N ALA A 371 -14.55 -14.85 3.04
CA ALA A 371 -13.33 -15.62 2.84
C ALA A 371 -12.07 -14.74 2.84
N ILE A 372 -12.10 -13.59 2.15
CA ILE A 372 -10.97 -12.64 2.12
C ILE A 372 -10.64 -12.15 3.54
N TRP A 373 -11.65 -11.68 4.28
CA TRP A 373 -11.45 -11.18 5.65
C TRP A 373 -11.02 -12.27 6.63
N PHE A 374 -11.52 -13.49 6.46
CA PHE A 374 -11.12 -14.64 7.29
C PHE A 374 -9.66 -15.04 7.06
N ILE A 375 -9.20 -15.10 5.81
CA ILE A 375 -7.79 -15.39 5.51
C ILE A 375 -6.90 -14.25 6.04
N ALA A 376 -7.33 -13.00 5.87
CA ALA A 376 -6.65 -11.84 6.41
C ALA A 376 -6.53 -11.89 7.94
N PHE A 377 -7.57 -12.32 8.65
CA PHE A 377 -7.55 -12.54 10.10
C PHE A 377 -6.49 -13.56 10.51
N ILE A 378 -6.31 -14.65 9.76
CA ILE A 378 -5.25 -15.61 10.03
C ILE A 378 -3.87 -14.94 9.95
N PHE A 379 -3.61 -14.13 8.92
CA PHE A 379 -2.34 -13.39 8.81
C PHE A 379 -2.15 -12.38 9.94
N ALA A 380 -3.22 -11.73 10.40
CA ALA A 380 -3.19 -10.79 11.52
C ALA A 380 -2.69 -11.45 12.83
N GLU A 381 -3.04 -12.71 13.04
CA GLU A 381 -2.69 -13.46 14.26
C GLU A 381 -1.35 -14.22 14.16
N VAL A 382 -0.85 -14.42 12.93
CA VAL A 382 0.41 -15.13 12.64
C VAL A 382 1.61 -14.17 12.52
N ILE A 383 1.39 -12.86 12.36
CA ILE A 383 2.48 -11.89 12.26
C ILE A 383 2.48 -11.02 13.54
N PRO A 384 3.46 -11.19 14.44
CA PRO A 384 3.37 -10.70 15.82
C PRO A 384 3.54 -9.19 15.95
N SER A 385 4.31 -8.56 15.07
CA SER A 385 4.64 -7.13 15.15
C SER A 385 4.20 -6.36 13.90
N MET A 386 3.91 -5.07 14.09
CA MET A 386 3.52 -4.18 13.00
C MET A 386 4.69 -3.95 12.04
N GLY A 387 5.91 -3.78 12.56
CA GLY A 387 7.12 -3.56 11.77
C GLY A 387 7.45 -4.76 10.89
N ASP A 388 7.30 -5.98 11.40
CA ASP A 388 7.56 -7.18 10.61
C ASP A 388 6.51 -7.40 9.52
N PHE A 389 5.26 -7.06 9.80
CA PHE A 389 4.19 -7.11 8.82
C PHE A 389 4.50 -6.21 7.62
N LEU A 390 4.87 -4.95 7.89
CA LEU A 390 5.26 -3.97 6.87
C LEU A 390 6.51 -4.44 6.12
N SER A 391 7.50 -4.98 6.82
CA SER A 391 8.71 -5.50 6.19
C SER A 391 8.48 -6.67 5.26
N LEU A 392 7.63 -7.62 5.67
CA LEU A 392 7.26 -8.77 4.87
C LEU A 392 6.50 -8.34 3.60
N LEU A 393 5.53 -7.43 3.74
CA LEU A 393 4.81 -6.84 2.60
C LEU A 393 5.77 -6.13 1.64
N GLY A 394 6.63 -5.26 2.18
CA GLY A 394 7.62 -4.49 1.42
C GLY A 394 8.61 -5.37 0.66
N ALA A 395 9.09 -6.44 1.29
CA ALA A 395 10.03 -7.35 0.65
C ALA A 395 9.38 -8.21 -0.42
N ALA A 396 8.22 -8.83 -0.12
CA ALA A 396 7.61 -9.83 -0.99
C ALA A 396 6.90 -9.21 -2.21
N PHE A 397 6.22 -8.07 -2.03
CA PHE A 397 5.33 -7.51 -3.04
C PHE A 397 5.80 -6.17 -3.58
N ASP A 398 6.25 -5.26 -2.71
CA ASP A 398 6.67 -3.93 -3.15
C ASP A 398 7.95 -3.98 -3.97
N SER A 399 8.79 -5.00 -3.76
CA SER A 399 9.90 -5.37 -4.66
C SER A 399 9.45 -5.47 -6.13
N PHE A 400 8.24 -5.96 -6.39
CA PHE A 400 7.66 -6.01 -7.73
C PHE A 400 6.90 -4.74 -8.08
N PHE A 401 5.95 -4.35 -7.23
CA PHE A 401 5.00 -3.26 -7.48
C PHE A 401 5.58 -1.86 -7.33
N GLY A 402 6.79 -1.72 -6.79
CA GLY A 402 7.53 -0.46 -6.67
C GLY A 402 8.79 -0.42 -7.53
N PHE A 403 9.33 -1.57 -7.95
CA PHE A 403 10.64 -1.65 -8.59
C PHE A 403 10.67 -2.54 -9.84
N ILE A 404 10.62 -3.87 -9.71
CA ILE A 404 10.91 -4.82 -10.81
C ILE A 404 10.01 -4.56 -12.02
N PHE A 405 8.69 -4.42 -11.83
CA PHE A 405 7.75 -4.22 -12.95
C PHE A 405 8.05 -2.95 -13.73
N PHE A 406 8.45 -1.88 -13.06
CA PHE A 406 8.72 -0.60 -13.70
C PHE A 406 10.09 -0.57 -14.37
N ALA A 407 11.07 -1.29 -13.84
CA ALA A 407 12.35 -1.50 -14.52
C ALA A 407 12.16 -2.32 -15.83
N VAL A 408 11.33 -3.38 -15.79
CA VAL A 408 10.97 -4.14 -17.00
C VAL A 408 10.20 -3.26 -17.99
N ALA A 409 9.23 -2.48 -17.52
CA ALA A 409 8.47 -1.56 -18.36
C ALA A 409 9.38 -0.53 -19.05
N TYR A 410 10.36 0.04 -18.34
CA TYR A 410 11.35 0.95 -18.91
C TYR A 410 12.16 0.29 -20.04
N TRP A 411 12.66 -0.91 -19.81
CA TRP A 411 13.36 -1.67 -20.84
C TRP A 411 12.45 -1.86 -22.06
N HIS A 412 11.20 -2.25 -21.85
CA HIS A 412 10.25 -2.47 -22.94
C HIS A 412 9.91 -1.18 -23.72
N LEU A 413 9.87 -0.01 -23.06
CA LEU A 413 9.66 1.29 -23.71
C LEU A 413 10.80 1.65 -24.66
N TYR A 414 12.04 1.41 -24.23
CA TYR A 414 13.25 1.93 -24.88
C TYR A 414 14.15 0.84 -25.49
N ARG A 415 13.61 -0.37 -25.71
CA ARG A 415 14.34 -1.48 -26.33
C ARG A 415 14.98 -1.04 -27.66
N GLY A 416 16.27 -1.31 -27.82
CA GLY A 416 17.06 -0.91 -28.98
C GLY A 416 17.51 0.56 -28.99
N LYS A 417 17.12 1.36 -27.99
CA LYS A 417 17.48 2.78 -27.86
C LYS A 417 17.81 3.19 -26.43
N LEU A 418 18.27 2.26 -25.58
CA LEU A 418 18.54 2.50 -24.15
C LEU A 418 19.60 3.59 -23.94
N PHE A 419 20.71 3.53 -24.69
CA PHE A 419 21.83 4.46 -24.58
C PHE A 419 21.85 5.55 -25.67
N ALA A 420 20.67 5.84 -26.26
CA ALA A 420 20.56 6.90 -27.26
C ALA A 420 20.55 8.28 -26.57
N GLY A 421 21.76 8.79 -26.31
CA GLY A 421 22.03 10.10 -25.71
C GLY A 421 22.23 10.07 -24.19
N VAL A 422 22.91 11.09 -23.66
CA VAL A 422 23.35 11.17 -22.25
C VAL A 422 22.18 11.02 -21.26
N GLY A 423 21.11 11.79 -21.43
CA GLY A 423 19.96 11.73 -20.52
C GLY A 423 19.28 10.35 -20.47
N ARG A 424 19.30 9.62 -21.58
CA ARG A 424 18.71 8.28 -21.65
C ARG A 424 19.62 7.20 -21.08
N SER A 425 20.92 7.35 -21.29
CA SER A 425 21.92 6.51 -20.62
C SER A 425 21.81 6.64 -19.10
N ILE A 426 21.66 7.85 -18.56
CA ILE A 426 21.44 8.09 -17.12
C ILE A 426 20.17 7.38 -16.66
N MET A 427 19.04 7.58 -17.33
CA MET A 427 17.78 6.91 -16.97
C MET A 427 17.86 5.39 -17.09
N THR A 428 18.62 4.86 -18.04
CA THR A 428 18.86 3.42 -18.16
C THR A 428 19.64 2.89 -16.96
N VAL A 429 20.71 3.56 -16.54
CA VAL A 429 21.49 3.19 -15.35
C VAL A 429 20.61 3.25 -14.09
N ILE A 430 19.77 4.28 -13.96
CA ILE A 430 18.81 4.39 -12.85
C ILE A 430 17.84 3.20 -12.84
N HIS A 431 17.31 2.77 -13.99
CA HIS A 431 16.39 1.62 -14.02
C HIS A 431 17.08 0.27 -13.82
N ILE A 432 18.37 0.15 -14.18
CA ILE A 432 19.20 -0.99 -13.77
C ILE A 432 19.35 -1.00 -12.25
N PHE A 433 19.60 0.15 -11.63
CA PHE A 433 19.64 0.28 -10.17
C PHE A 433 18.29 -0.07 -9.53
N VAL A 434 17.17 0.45 -10.05
CA VAL A 434 15.81 0.08 -9.60
C VAL A 434 15.59 -1.43 -9.66
N MET A 435 16.02 -2.09 -10.74
CA MET A 435 15.94 -3.56 -10.86
C MET A 435 16.74 -4.25 -9.75
N MET A 436 17.98 -3.80 -9.51
CA MET A 436 18.82 -4.37 -8.45
C MET A 436 18.23 -4.15 -7.06
N VAL A 437 17.66 -2.97 -6.79
CA VAL A 437 16.95 -2.69 -5.53
C VAL A 437 15.77 -3.64 -5.38
N GLY A 438 14.91 -3.78 -6.39
CA GLY A 438 13.79 -4.71 -6.34
C GLY A 438 14.20 -6.15 -6.04
N LEU A 439 15.24 -6.66 -6.71
CA LEU A 439 15.78 -8.00 -6.44
C LEU A 439 16.42 -8.11 -5.05
N PHE A 440 17.05 -7.04 -4.55
CA PHE A 440 17.63 -6.98 -3.21
C PHE A 440 16.55 -6.99 -2.12
N LEU A 441 15.44 -6.27 -2.31
CA LEU A 441 14.30 -6.33 -1.40
C LEU A 441 13.64 -7.72 -1.42
N LEU A 442 13.49 -8.31 -2.60
CA LEU A 442 12.87 -9.64 -2.76
C LEU A 442 13.71 -10.78 -2.17
N GLY A 443 15.04 -10.73 -2.31
CA GLY A 443 15.92 -11.77 -1.79
C GLY A 443 16.37 -11.46 -0.35
N PRO A 444 17.47 -10.72 -0.17
CA PRO A 444 17.96 -10.32 1.15
C PRO A 444 16.92 -9.66 2.05
N GLY A 445 16.08 -8.77 1.53
CA GLY A 445 15.02 -8.12 2.31
C GLY A 445 13.99 -9.12 2.84
N LEU A 446 13.55 -10.06 2.00
CA LEU A 446 12.59 -11.09 2.41
C LEU A 446 13.19 -12.03 3.45
N TYR A 447 14.46 -12.40 3.29
CA TYR A 447 15.20 -13.15 4.30
C TYR A 447 15.21 -12.41 5.64
N ALA A 448 15.56 -11.13 5.66
CA ALA A 448 15.55 -10.32 6.88
C ALA A 448 14.16 -10.22 7.52
N ALA A 449 13.10 -10.03 6.73
CA ALA A 449 11.73 -9.98 7.23
C ALA A 449 11.30 -11.30 7.88
N VAL A 450 11.65 -12.44 7.27
CA VAL A 450 11.34 -13.77 7.82
C VAL A 450 12.15 -14.05 9.09
N GLU A 451 13.45 -13.73 9.10
CA GLU A 451 14.29 -13.88 10.29
C GLU A 451 13.80 -13.02 11.47
N ALA A 452 13.31 -11.81 11.20
CA ALA A 452 12.72 -10.96 12.23
C ALA A 452 11.46 -11.62 12.85
N ILE A 453 10.58 -12.18 12.01
CA ILE A 453 9.39 -12.92 12.49
C ILE A 453 9.80 -14.16 13.31
N ILE A 454 10.81 -14.91 12.87
CA ILE A 454 11.33 -16.07 13.61
C ILE A 454 11.90 -15.64 14.96
N ALA A 455 12.66 -14.54 14.98
CA ALA A 455 13.23 -13.98 16.20
C ALA A 455 12.14 -13.56 17.19
N ASP A 456 11.09 -12.89 16.72
CA ASP A 456 9.93 -12.53 17.54
C ASP A 456 9.31 -13.80 18.17
N TYR A 457 9.05 -14.83 17.36
CA TYR A 457 8.52 -16.11 17.83
C TYR A 457 9.45 -16.92 18.74
N SER A 458 10.75 -16.60 18.80
CA SER A 458 11.67 -17.19 19.77
C SER A 458 11.59 -16.53 21.15
N GLY A 459 10.94 -15.36 21.22
CA GLY A 459 10.70 -14.60 22.45
C GLY A 459 9.35 -14.89 23.10
N SER A 460 8.66 -13.85 23.57
CA SER A 460 7.40 -13.95 24.33
C SER A 460 6.13 -14.03 23.46
N THR A 461 6.25 -13.98 22.13
CA THR A 461 5.10 -13.90 21.21
C THR A 461 4.49 -15.25 20.81
N THR A 462 4.82 -16.34 21.54
CA THR A 462 4.24 -17.67 21.33
C THR A 462 3.07 -17.97 22.27
N PRO A 463 2.02 -18.69 21.83
CA PRO A 463 1.71 -19.11 20.45
C PRO A 463 0.96 -18.02 19.64
N ALA A 464 0.84 -18.20 18.32
CA ALA A 464 -0.13 -17.45 17.52
C ALA A 464 -1.55 -17.62 18.10
N PHE A 465 -2.43 -16.64 17.88
CA PHE A 465 -3.77 -16.58 18.49
C PHE A 465 -3.75 -16.55 20.03
N SER A 466 -2.72 -15.96 20.62
CA SER A 466 -2.61 -15.80 22.08
C SER A 466 -3.58 -14.75 22.63
N CYS A 467 -4.01 -14.93 23.87
CA CYS A 467 -4.70 -13.88 24.64
C CYS A 467 -3.74 -12.76 25.11
N SER A 468 -2.52 -12.65 24.58
CA SER A 468 -1.53 -11.67 25.05
C SER A 468 -2.02 -10.25 24.82
N ASN A 469 -1.74 -9.37 25.78
CA ASN A 469 -2.06 -7.97 25.65
C ASN A 469 -1.15 -7.30 24.60
N VAL A 470 -1.75 -6.77 23.53
CA VAL A 470 -1.07 -6.00 22.48
C VAL A 470 -1.44 -4.51 22.50
N SER A 471 -2.09 -4.04 23.59
CA SER A 471 -2.33 -2.60 23.80
C SER A 471 -1.01 -1.85 23.77
N ILE A 472 -1.01 -0.63 23.23
CA ILE A 472 0.18 0.20 23.14
C ILE A 472 0.31 1.20 24.30
#